data_AF-A0A530B511-F1
#
_entry.id   AF-A0A530B511-F1
#
_cell.length_a   1.000
_cell.length_b   1.000
_cell.length_c   1.000
_cell.angle_alpha   90.00
_cell.angle_beta   90.00
_cell.angle_gamma   90.00
#
_symmetry.space_group_name_H-M   'P 1'
#
loop_
_entity.id
_entity.type
_entity.pdbx_description
1 polymer ?
#
loop_
_entity_poly.entity_id
_entity_poly.type
_entity_poly.pdbx_seq_one_letter_code
_entity_poly.pdbx_strand_id
1 'polypeptide(L)'
;MISRRTVLGLMASAFVPSTLRAGDLEPEFLQPLLKALALPALAKRLPKSPRVVNLAAMGRQPGQYGGTLRTIIGSQKDIRMMTIYGYARLVGYDEKLNLQPDILESFDVADDRVFTFKIREGHKWS
;
A
#
# COMPACT_ATOMS: atom_id res chain seq x y z
N MET A 1 11.27 24.25 -45.77
CA MET A 1 10.97 22.87 -46.23
C MET A 1 11.27 21.91 -45.11
N ILE A 2 10.25 21.24 -44.56
CA ILE A 2 10.44 20.22 -43.52
C ILE A 2 10.91 18.94 -44.23
N SER A 3 12.09 18.42 -43.86
CA SER A 3 12.66 17.21 -44.46
C SER A 3 12.03 15.96 -43.83
N ARG A 4 11.94 14.86 -44.60
CA ARG A 4 11.51 13.53 -44.08
C ARG A 4 12.26 13.10 -42.82
N ARG A 5 13.53 13.52 -42.68
CA ARG A 5 14.35 13.28 -41.49
C ARG A 5 13.86 14.06 -40.27
N THR A 6 13.38 15.29 -40.48
CA THR A 6 12.78 16.13 -39.44
C THR A 6 11.44 15.57 -38.96
N VAL A 7 10.64 15.01 -39.88
CA VAL A 7 9.36 14.35 -39.54
C VAL A 7 9.58 13.04 -38.77
N LEU A 8 10.56 12.21 -39.17
CA LEU A 8 10.91 10.97 -38.47
C LEU A 8 11.49 11.24 -37.06
N GLY A 9 12.29 12.30 -36.90
CA GLY A 9 12.79 12.72 -35.58
C GLY A 9 11.68 13.19 -34.64
N LEU A 10 10.68 13.91 -35.15
CA LEU A 10 9.50 14.34 -34.39
C LEU A 10 8.57 13.18 -33.99
N MET A 11 8.43 12.16 -34.84
CA MET A 11 7.69 10.95 -34.48
C MET A 11 8.42 10.09 -33.44
N ALA A 12 9.76 10.05 -33.44
CA ALA A 12 10.53 9.29 -32.47
C ALA A 12 10.40 9.87 -31.03
N SER A 13 10.22 11.18 -30.88
CA SER A 13 9.99 11.81 -29.56
C SER A 13 8.62 11.50 -28.95
N ALA A 14 7.65 11.02 -29.73
CA ALA A 14 6.32 10.65 -29.22
C ALA A 14 6.27 9.27 -28.54
N PHE A 15 7.34 8.48 -28.63
CA PHE A 15 7.45 7.14 -28.04
C PHE A 15 8.41 7.07 -26.84
N VAL A 16 8.72 8.21 -26.20
CA VAL A 16 9.43 8.14 -24.91
C VAL A 16 8.48 7.51 -23.89
N PRO A 17 8.79 6.33 -23.34
CA PRO A 17 7.99 5.77 -22.27
C PRO A 17 8.06 6.76 -21.11
N SER A 18 6.93 7.38 -20.78
CA SER A 18 6.82 8.09 -19.52
C SER A 18 6.97 7.04 -18.42
N THR A 19 8.13 7.00 -17.79
CA THR A 19 8.25 6.29 -16.52
C THR A 19 7.38 7.06 -15.55
N LEU A 20 6.15 6.60 -15.35
CA LEU A 20 5.34 6.96 -14.20
C LEU A 20 6.12 6.51 -12.98
N ARG A 21 6.93 7.42 -12.43
CA ARG A 21 7.44 7.23 -11.08
C ARG A 21 6.22 7.30 -10.18
N ALA A 22 5.97 6.22 -9.45
CA ALA A 22 5.16 6.33 -8.25
C ALA A 22 5.73 7.54 -7.49
N GLY A 23 4.93 8.59 -7.32
CA GLY A 23 5.36 9.82 -6.66
C GLY A 23 5.91 9.49 -5.27
N ASP A 24 6.58 10.44 -4.62
CA ASP A 24 6.98 10.27 -3.22
C ASP A 24 5.73 9.92 -2.39
N LEU A 25 5.53 8.62 -2.12
CA LEU A 25 4.42 8.06 -1.34
C LEU A 25 4.62 8.32 0.16
N GLU A 26 5.60 9.15 0.52
CA GLU A 26 5.92 9.48 1.89
C GLU A 26 5.06 10.67 2.35
N PRO A 27 4.29 10.54 3.43
CA PRO A 27 3.53 11.66 3.98
C PRO A 27 4.45 12.80 4.46
N GLU A 28 3.97 14.04 4.32
CA GLU A 28 4.73 15.25 4.68
C GLU A 28 5.21 15.23 6.15
N PHE A 29 4.39 14.70 7.06
CA PHE A 29 4.73 14.63 8.49
C PHE A 29 5.90 13.67 8.80
N LEU A 30 6.33 12.81 7.88
CA LEU A 30 7.54 11.98 8.03
C LEU A 30 8.81 12.65 7.49
N GLN A 31 8.70 13.76 6.74
CA GLN A 31 9.84 14.45 6.13
C GLN A 31 10.94 14.84 7.13
N PRO A 32 10.63 15.35 8.35
CA PRO A 32 11.67 15.65 9.33
C PRO A 32 12.51 14.43 9.71
N LEU A 33 11.88 13.26 9.89
CA LEU A 33 12.55 12.01 10.26
C LEU A 33 13.40 11.46 9.12
N LEU A 34 12.90 11.56 7.89
CA LEU A 34 13.63 11.16 6.68
C LEU A 34 14.88 12.03 6.47
N LYS A 35 14.75 13.35 6.61
CA LYS A 35 15.87 14.30 6.51
C LYS A 35 16.91 14.09 7.61
N ALA A 36 16.47 13.75 8.81
CA ALA A 36 17.35 13.40 9.93
C ALA A 36 17.98 12.01 9.83
N LEU A 37 17.67 11.22 8.78
CA LEU A 37 18.06 9.81 8.63
C LEU A 37 17.63 8.91 9.81
N ALA A 38 16.64 9.35 10.59
CA ALA A 38 16.07 8.59 11.70
C ALA A 38 15.05 7.54 11.21
N LEU A 39 14.58 7.67 9.96
CA LEU A 39 13.67 6.72 9.32
C LEU A 39 14.24 6.30 7.95
N PRO A 40 14.35 4.99 7.65
CA PRO A 40 14.74 4.53 6.32
C PRO A 40 13.69 4.93 5.27
N ALA A 41 14.14 5.15 4.03
CA ALA A 41 13.25 5.39 2.89
C ALA A 41 12.19 4.27 2.73
N LEU A 42 10.98 4.62 2.27
CA LEU A 42 9.84 3.70 2.13
C LEU A 42 10.18 2.32 1.58
N ALA A 43 10.93 2.26 0.47
CA ALA A 43 11.28 1.01 -0.20
C ALA A 43 12.08 0.04 0.68
N LYS A 44 12.81 0.54 1.68
CA LYS A 44 13.54 -0.29 2.66
C LYS A 44 12.66 -0.76 3.82
N ARG A 45 11.53 -0.07 4.04
CA ARG A 45 10.57 -0.37 5.11
C ARG A 45 9.52 -1.38 4.67
N LEU A 46 9.06 -1.28 3.43
CA LEU A 46 8.06 -2.20 2.87
C LEU A 46 8.60 -3.64 2.75
N PRO A 47 7.71 -4.66 2.84
CA PRO A 47 8.05 -6.01 2.43
C PRO A 47 8.27 -6.05 0.91
N LYS A 48 8.92 -7.11 0.43
CA LYS A 48 9.24 -7.32 -0.99
C LYS A 48 8.00 -7.36 -1.88
N SER A 49 6.93 -7.98 -1.38
CA SER A 49 5.60 -7.99 -1.99
C SER A 49 4.60 -7.38 -1.01
N PRO A 50 4.33 -6.06 -1.08
CA PRO A 50 3.33 -5.42 -0.23
C PRO A 50 1.90 -5.75 -0.66
N ARG A 51 0.96 -5.67 0.28
CA ARG A 51 -0.46 -5.75 -0.04
C ARG A 51 -0.87 -4.47 -0.77
N VAL A 52 -1.40 -4.60 -1.98
CA VAL A 52 -1.88 -3.49 -2.79
C VAL A 52 -3.41 -3.51 -2.78
N VAL A 53 -4.02 -2.41 -2.36
CA VAL A 53 -5.48 -2.24 -2.38
C VAL A 53 -5.88 -1.53 -3.68
N ASN A 54 -6.56 -2.24 -4.57
CA ASN A 54 -7.03 -1.66 -5.84
C ASN A 54 -8.33 -0.87 -5.63
N LEU A 55 -8.18 0.41 -5.26
CA LEU A 55 -9.31 1.31 -5.00
C LEU A 55 -10.17 1.54 -6.25
N ALA A 56 -9.58 1.60 -7.44
CA ALA A 56 -10.32 1.80 -8.68
C ALA A 56 -11.27 0.63 -8.97
N ALA A 57 -10.83 -0.61 -8.73
CA ALA A 57 -11.70 -1.79 -8.84
C ALA A 57 -12.85 -1.79 -7.81
N MET A 58 -12.71 -1.04 -6.72
CA MET A 58 -13.76 -0.82 -5.71
C MET A 58 -14.66 0.39 -6.03
N GLY A 59 -14.46 1.07 -7.16
CA GLY A 59 -15.16 2.33 -7.49
C GLY A 59 -14.77 3.50 -6.59
N ARG A 60 -13.58 3.45 -5.98
CA ARG A 60 -13.04 4.45 -5.05
C ARG A 60 -11.83 5.16 -5.63
N GLN A 61 -11.45 6.27 -5.01
CA GLN A 61 -10.26 7.06 -5.37
C GLN A 61 -9.21 6.99 -4.25
N PRO A 62 -7.90 7.10 -4.58
CA PRO A 62 -6.86 7.28 -3.57
C PRO A 62 -7.14 8.45 -2.64
N GLY A 63 -6.90 8.24 -1.33
CA GLY A 63 -7.01 9.29 -0.33
C GLY A 63 -5.80 10.23 -0.31
N GLN A 64 -5.85 11.22 0.58
CA GLN A 64 -4.73 12.13 0.87
C GLN A 64 -4.20 11.86 2.28
N TYR A 65 -2.89 11.98 2.46
CA TYR A 65 -2.26 11.83 3.78
C TYR A 65 -2.60 12.99 4.71
N GLY A 66 -2.70 12.70 6.02
CA GLY A 66 -2.78 13.70 7.08
C GLY A 66 -4.12 13.73 7.81
N GLY A 67 -4.27 14.75 8.66
CA GLY A 67 -5.43 14.95 9.53
C GLY A 67 -5.32 14.26 10.89
N THR A 68 -6.27 14.58 11.76
CA THR A 68 -6.39 13.99 13.11
C THR A 68 -7.80 13.45 13.29
N LEU A 69 -7.92 12.14 13.51
CA LEU A 69 -9.19 11.51 13.84
C LEU A 69 -9.51 11.75 15.32
N ARG A 70 -10.45 12.66 15.61
CA ARG A 70 -10.96 12.89 16.96
C ARG A 70 -12.26 12.13 17.17
N THR A 71 -12.22 11.10 18.02
CA THR A 71 -13.38 10.26 18.36
C THR A 71 -13.79 10.44 19.80
N ILE A 72 -15.09 10.29 20.05
CA ILE A 72 -15.65 10.09 21.40
C ILE A 72 -15.81 8.58 21.59
N ILE A 73 -15.45 8.07 22.77
CA ILE A 73 -15.72 6.69 23.18
C ILE A 73 -16.72 6.70 24.34
N GLY A 74 -17.57 5.68 24.42
CA GLY A 74 -18.69 5.66 25.37
C GLY A 74 -18.27 5.44 26.83
N SER A 75 -17.19 4.69 27.04
CA SER A 75 -16.67 4.35 28.36
C SER A 75 -15.16 4.08 28.34
N GLN A 76 -14.54 3.98 29.52
CA GLN A 76 -13.13 3.58 29.62
C GLN A 76 -12.86 2.18 29.03
N LYS A 77 -13.84 1.26 29.13
CA LYS A 77 -13.71 -0.09 28.57
C LYS A 77 -13.62 -0.08 27.04
N ASP A 78 -14.14 0.97 26.38
CA ASP A 78 -14.10 1.12 24.93
C ASP A 78 -12.70 1.50 24.41
N ILE A 79 -11.70 1.68 25.29
CA ILE A 79 -10.30 1.79 24.87
C ILE A 79 -9.83 0.58 24.04
N ARG A 80 -10.50 -0.57 24.19
CA ARG A 80 -10.35 -1.75 23.32
C ARG A 80 -10.55 -1.45 21.83
N MET A 81 -11.24 -0.36 21.47
CA MET A 81 -11.36 0.06 20.07
C MET A 81 -10.01 0.50 19.48
N MET A 82 -9.07 0.97 20.31
CA MET A 82 -7.72 1.33 19.85
C MET A 82 -6.98 0.12 19.28
N THR A 83 -7.13 -1.05 19.91
CA THR A 83 -6.52 -2.27 19.36
C THR A 83 -7.19 -2.66 18.06
N ILE A 84 -8.52 -2.53 17.95
CA ILE A 84 -9.27 -2.85 16.72
C ILE A 84 -8.84 -1.95 15.55
N TYR A 85 -8.67 -0.65 15.77
CA TYR A 85 -8.24 0.27 14.71
C TYR A 85 -6.79 0.06 14.27
N GLY A 86 -5.93 -0.42 15.17
CA GLY A 86 -4.53 -0.69 14.88
C GLY A 86 -4.19 -2.14 14.56
N TYR A 87 -5.19 -3.05 14.55
CA TYR A 87 -4.91 -4.49 14.42
C TYR A 87 -4.67 -4.90 12.97
N ALA A 88 -3.70 -5.80 12.79
CA ALA A 88 -3.48 -6.49 11.54
C ALA A 88 -3.91 -7.96 11.69
N ARG A 89 -4.56 -8.54 10.67
CA ARG A 89 -5.03 -9.93 10.68
C ARG A 89 -4.12 -10.81 9.81
N LEU A 90 -4.15 -12.12 10.01
CA LEU A 90 -3.54 -13.07 9.05
C LEU A 90 -4.35 -13.10 7.75
N VAL A 91 -5.65 -13.33 7.90
CA VAL A 91 -6.64 -13.37 6.82
C VAL A 91 -7.82 -12.48 7.22
N GLY A 92 -8.29 -11.68 6.27
CA GLY A 92 -9.47 -10.83 6.41
C GLY A 92 -10.54 -11.17 5.37
N TYR A 93 -11.52 -10.29 5.24
CA TYR A 93 -12.60 -10.42 4.26
C TYR A 93 -12.68 -9.19 3.35
N ASP A 94 -13.09 -9.39 2.10
CA ASP A 94 -13.57 -8.29 1.25
C ASP A 94 -15.05 -7.95 1.52
N GLU A 95 -15.59 -6.98 0.77
CA GLU A 95 -16.99 -6.53 0.92
C GLU A 95 -18.03 -7.61 0.60
N LYS A 96 -17.63 -8.67 -0.10
CA LYS A 96 -18.47 -9.83 -0.45
C LYS A 96 -18.24 -11.01 0.49
N LEU A 97 -17.48 -10.81 1.58
CA LEU A 97 -17.13 -11.83 2.56
C LEU A 97 -16.25 -12.96 2.01
N ASN A 98 -15.51 -12.73 0.94
CA ASN A 98 -14.48 -13.68 0.51
C ASN A 98 -13.23 -13.51 1.36
N LEU A 99 -12.57 -14.62 1.69
CA LEU A 99 -11.30 -14.61 2.41
C LEU A 99 -10.20 -13.96 1.57
N GLN A 100 -9.45 -13.05 2.18
CA GLN A 100 -8.34 -12.34 1.55
C GLN A 100 -7.12 -12.32 2.45
N PRO A 101 -5.90 -12.55 1.93
CA PRO A 101 -4.69 -12.43 2.73
C PRO A 101 -4.49 -10.97 3.15
N ASP A 102 -4.27 -10.74 4.46
CA ASP A 102 -4.02 -9.41 5.01
C ASP A 102 -2.50 -9.22 5.21
N ILE A 103 -1.92 -9.59 6.38
CA ILE A 103 -0.44 -9.56 6.53
C ILE A 103 0.27 -10.69 5.77
N LEU A 104 -0.45 -11.77 5.45
CA LEU A 104 0.09 -12.88 4.67
C LEU A 104 0.28 -12.47 3.20
N GLU A 105 1.22 -13.12 2.52
CA GLU A 105 1.36 -13.09 1.07
C GLU A 105 0.27 -13.98 0.44
N SER A 106 0.08 -15.18 0.98
CA SER A 106 -0.95 -16.14 0.58
C SER A 106 -1.30 -17.08 1.72
N PHE A 107 -2.41 -17.79 1.54
CA PHE A 107 -2.77 -18.93 2.38
C PHE A 107 -3.36 -20.04 1.51
N ASP A 108 -3.27 -21.28 1.97
CA ASP A 108 -3.82 -22.46 1.31
C ASP A 108 -4.42 -23.40 2.35
N VAL A 109 -5.44 -24.15 1.94
CA VAL A 109 -6.15 -25.11 2.79
C VAL A 109 -6.24 -26.44 2.04
N ALA A 110 -5.62 -27.48 2.60
CA ALA A 110 -5.68 -28.84 2.08
C ALA A 110 -6.54 -29.73 2.97
N ASP A 111 -7.42 -30.51 2.33
CA ASP A 111 -8.33 -31.48 2.97
C ASP A 111 -9.13 -30.90 4.16
N ASP A 112 -9.48 -29.61 4.10
CA ASP A 112 -10.16 -28.86 5.17
C ASP A 112 -9.51 -28.98 6.56
N ARG A 113 -8.22 -29.33 6.61
CA ARG A 113 -7.53 -29.70 7.84
C ARG A 113 -6.13 -29.12 7.96
N VAL A 114 -5.42 -28.95 6.85
CA VAL A 114 -4.05 -28.43 6.83
C VAL A 114 -4.06 -27.02 6.28
N PHE A 115 -3.68 -26.05 7.12
CA PHE A 115 -3.65 -24.64 6.78
C PHE A 115 -2.20 -24.19 6.61
N THR A 116 -1.86 -23.74 5.40
CA THR A 116 -0.53 -23.20 5.10
C THR A 116 -0.62 -21.68 4.98
N PHE A 117 0.18 -20.96 5.78
CA PHE A 117 0.24 -19.51 5.75
C PHE A 117 1.62 -19.04 5.31
N LYS A 118 1.66 -18.29 4.21
CA LYS A 118 2.91 -17.70 3.70
C LYS A 118 3.00 -16.25 4.12
N ILE A 119 3.99 -15.92 4.94
CA ILE A 119 4.26 -14.54 5.40
C ILE A 119 5.01 -13.78 4.30
N ARG A 120 4.73 -12.47 4.17
CA ARG A 120 5.43 -11.59 3.22
C ARG A 120 6.91 -11.47 3.57
N GLU A 121 7.77 -11.75 2.61
CA GLU A 121 9.23 -11.61 2.76
C GLU A 121 9.61 -10.15 3.10
N GLY A 122 10.39 -9.97 4.17
CA GLY A 122 10.91 -8.66 4.58
C GLY A 122 9.93 -7.77 5.36
N HIS A 123 8.80 -8.32 5.83
CA HIS A 123 7.86 -7.62 6.72
C HIS A 123 8.54 -7.25 8.06
N LYS A 124 8.21 -6.09 8.61
CA LYS A 124 8.82 -5.54 9.84
C LYS A 124 7.74 -5.02 10.77
N TRP A 125 7.95 -5.16 12.07
CA TRP A 125 7.15 -4.50 13.09
C TRP A 125 7.47 -3.00 13.14
N SER A 126 6.54 -2.21 13.68
CA SER A 126 6.71 -0.77 13.92
C SER A 126 7.78 -0.47 14.95
#